data_AF-A0A9W7NP52-F1
#
_entry.id   AF-A0A9W7NP52-F1
#
_cell.length_a   1.000
_cell.length_b   1.000
_cell.length_c   1.000
_cell.angle_alpha   90.00
_cell.angle_beta   90.00
_cell.angle_gamma   90.00
#
_symmetry.space_group_name_H-M   'P 1'
#
loop_
_entity.id
_entity.type
_entity.pdbx_description
1 polymer ?
#
loop_
_entity_poly.entity_id
_entity_poly.type
_entity_poly.pdbx_seq_one_letter_code
_entity_poly.pdbx_strand_id
1 'polypeptide(L)' 'MLRLGTKVRHHGRDAMVIARTLGGHPSYDLRLADGTIVKYASEADCEVPPFDGGIGAPVLAGGQPPQRPPAG' A
#
# COMPACT_ATOMS: atom_id res chain seq x y z
N MET A 1 1.70 -7.66 -5.66
CA MET A 1 0.35 -7.10 -5.39
C MET A 1 0.40 -5.93 -4.41
N LEU A 2 0.16 -4.73 -4.92
CA LEU A 2 0.12 -3.48 -4.16
C LEU A 2 -1.17 -3.33 -3.37
N ARG A 3 -1.10 -2.66 -2.22
CA ARG A 3 -2.26 -2.40 -1.36
C ARG A 3 -2.87 -1.05 -1.71
N LEU A 4 -4.16 -0.91 -1.41
CA LEU A 4 -4.81 0.40 -1.46
C LEU A 4 -4.10 1.34 -0.48
N GLY A 5 -3.83 2.57 -0.92
CA GLY A 5 -3.07 3.57 -0.15
C GLY A 5 -1.56 3.42 -0.21
N THR A 6 -1.02 2.38 -0.87
CA THR A 6 0.43 2.27 -1.08
C THR A 6 0.93 3.44 -1.93
N LYS A 7 1.97 4.12 -1.44
CA LYS A 7 2.73 5.12 -2.22
C LYS A 7 3.63 4.41 -3.20
N VAL A 8 3.59 4.84 -4.45
CA VAL A 8 4.39 4.29 -5.55
C VAL A 8 4.91 5.42 -6.42
N ARG A 9 5.87 5.10 -7.28
CA ARG A 9 6.30 5.95 -8.38
C ARG A 9 5.77 5.37 -9.68
N HIS A 10 5.15 6.20 -10.51
CA HIS A 10 4.65 5.83 -11.83
C HIS A 10 5.31 6.73 -12.87
N HIS A 11 6.17 6.15 -13.72
CA HIS A 11 6.99 6.90 -14.68
C HIS A 11 7.77 8.05 -14.02
N GLY A 12 8.39 7.79 -12.88
CA GLY A 12 9.16 8.77 -12.12
C GLY A 12 8.35 9.80 -11.32
N ARG A 13 7.02 9.77 -11.38
CA ARG A 13 6.12 10.69 -10.66
C ARG A 13 5.52 10.01 -9.43
N ASP A 14 5.44 10.72 -8.31
CA ASP A 14 4.81 10.22 -7.10
C ASP A 14 3.31 9.99 -7.29
N ALA A 15 2.86 8.82 -6.83
CA ALA A 15 1.49 8.38 -6.96
C ALA A 15 1.04 7.57 -5.74
N MET A 16 -0.27 7.38 -5.62
CA MET A 16 -0.88 6.53 -4.60
C MET A 16 -1.91 5.61 -5.23
N VAL A 17 -1.91 4.33 -4.81
CA VAL A 17 -2.93 3.37 -5.23
C VAL A 17 -4.27 3.74 -4.61
N ILE A 18 -5.28 3.99 -5.44
CA ILE A 18 -6.63 4.39 -5.02
C ILE A 18 -7.73 3.39 -5.44
N ALA A 19 -7.44 2.45 -6.33
CA ALA A 19 -8.29 1.28 -6.58
C ALA A 19 -7.46 0.09 -7.04
N ARG A 20 -8.03 -1.11 -6.90
CA ARG A 20 -7.42 -2.37 -7.36
C ARG A 20 -8.44 -3.14 -8.19
N THR A 21 -8.07 -3.51 -9.40
CA THR A 21 -8.88 -4.36 -10.27
C THR A 21 -8.27 -5.76 -10.30
N LEU A 22 -9.10 -6.76 -9.99
CA LEU A 22 -8.72 -8.16 -9.88
C LEU A 22 -9.41 -8.95 -11.00
N GLY A 23 -8.96 -8.77 -12.23
CA GLY A 23 -9.50 -9.43 -13.43
C GLY A 23 -8.39 -10.03 -14.29
N GLY A 24 -7.84 -11.17 -13.87
CA GLY A 24 -6.78 -11.89 -14.59
C GLY A 24 -5.37 -11.34 -14.33
N HIS A 25 -5.16 -10.04 -14.48
CA HIS A 25 -3.89 -9.37 -14.15
C HIS A 25 -4.12 -8.24 -13.13
N PRO A 26 -3.26 -8.11 -12.10
CA PRO A 26 -3.38 -7.03 -11.14
C PRO A 26 -3.17 -5.68 -11.83
N SER A 27 -4.20 -4.85 -11.82
CA SER A 27 -4.17 -3.48 -12.34
C SER A 27 -4.65 -2.49 -11.28
N TYR A 28 -4.14 -1.26 -11.32
CA TYR A 28 -4.35 -0.26 -10.28
C TYR A 28 -4.83 1.06 -10.86
N ASP A 29 -5.74 1.72 -10.14
CA ASP A 29 -5.96 3.15 -10.36
C ASP A 29 -5.03 3.92 -9.42
N LEU A 30 -4.28 4.85 -9.98
CA LEU A 30 -3.30 5.66 -9.27
C LEU A 30 -3.74 7.12 -9.28
N ARG A 31 -3.60 7.79 -8.13
CA ARG A 31 -3.68 9.24 -8.06
C ARG A 31 -2.26 9.80 -8.03
N LEU A 32 -1.89 10.56 -9.06
CA LEU A 32 -0.65 11.32 -9.12
C LEU A 32 -0.70 12.50 -8.13
N ALA A 33 0.47 13.01 -7.74
CA ALA A 33 0.58 14.18 -6.85
C ALA A 33 -0.17 15.42 -7.37
N ASP A 34 -0.19 15.62 -8.69
CA ASP A 34 -0.95 16.69 -9.37
C ASP A 34 -2.49 16.46 -9.36
N GLY A 35 -2.97 15.38 -8.73
CA GLY A 35 -4.39 15.02 -8.65
C GLY A 35 -4.93 14.26 -9.86
N THR A 36 -4.11 14.08 -10.91
CA THR A 36 -4.47 13.29 -12.10
C THR A 36 -4.67 11.82 -11.73
N ILE A 37 -5.67 11.17 -12.35
CA ILE A 37 -5.96 9.75 -12.16
C ILE A 37 -5.43 8.97 -13.36
N VAL A 38 -4.53 8.02 -13.11
CA VAL A 38 -4.12 7.00 -14.08
C VAL A 38 -4.92 5.74 -13.79
N LYS A 39 -5.58 5.17 -14.80
CA LYS A 39 -6.38 3.96 -14.64
C LYS A 39 -5.67 2.74 -15.23
N TYR A 40 -5.93 1.58 -14.64
CA TYR A 40 -5.41 0.30 -15.14
C TYR A 40 -3.87 0.25 -15.27
N ALA A 41 -3.15 0.94 -14.39
CA ALA A 41 -1.70 0.85 -14.33
C ALA A 41 -1.28 -0.57 -13.92
N SER A 42 -0.31 -1.14 -14.63
CA SER A 42 0.19 -2.48 -14.32
C SER A 42 1.07 -2.43 -13.07
N GLU A 43 1.20 -3.56 -12.39
CA GLU A 43 2.17 -3.67 -11.29
C GLU A 43 3.60 -3.35 -11.72
N ALA A 44 3.99 -3.70 -12.95
CA ALA A 44 5.32 -3.43 -13.49
C ALA A 44 5.61 -1.94 -13.71
N ASP A 45 4.57 -1.13 -13.91
CA ASP A 45 4.69 0.33 -14.09
C ASP A 45 4.79 1.07 -12.74
N CYS A 46 4.62 0.35 -11.63
CA CYS A 46 4.60 0.89 -10.28
C CYS A 46 5.89 0.53 -9.53
N GLU A 47 6.72 1.54 -9.30
CA GLU A 47 7.91 1.40 -8.47
C GLU A 47 7.53 1.62 -7.01
N VAL A 48 7.74 0.63 -6.14
CA VAL A 48 7.55 0.80 -4.69
C VAL A 48 8.89 1.26 -4.10
N PRO A 49 9.02 2.52 -3.65
CA PRO A 49 10.22 2.93 -2.94
C PRO A 49 10.38 2.05 -1.69
N PRO A 50 11.62 1.64 -1.34
CA PRO A 50 11.85 0.88 -0.12
C PRO A 50 11.28 1.69 1.05
N PHE A 51 10.26 1.13 1.68
CA PHE A 51 9.60 1.76 2.82
C PHE A 51 10.56 1.62 4.01
N ASP A 52 11.27 2.69 4.36
CA ASP A 52 11.97 2.80 5.64
C ASP A 52 10.91 2.67 6.75
N GLY A 53 11.09 1.70 7.64
CA GLY A 53 10.00 1.02 8.33
C GLY A 53 9.01 1.91 9.10
N GLY A 54 7.72 1.56 9.04
CA GLY A 54 6.72 2.17 9.90
C GLY A 54 5.28 1.84 9.53
N ILE A 55 4.73 0.81 10.18
CA ILE A 55 3.29 0.53 10.43
C ILE A 55 2.29 0.57 9.25
N GLY A 56 1.92 -0.61 8.75
CA GLY A 56 0.80 -0.72 7.79
C GLY A 56 0.50 -2.13 7.27
N ALA A 57 0.73 -3.17 8.09
CA ALA A 57 0.12 -4.47 7.84
C ALA A 57 -1.27 -4.49 8.50
N PRO A 58 -2.37 -4.78 7.78
CA PRO A 58 -3.62 -5.08 8.46
C PRO A 58 -3.42 -6.39 9.22
N VAL A 59 -3.77 -6.34 10.49
CA VAL A 59 -3.66 -7.40 11.49
C VAL A 59 -4.38 -8.68 11.05
N LEU A 60 -3.66 -9.80 11.06
CA LEU A 60 -4.18 -11.15 11.21
C LEU A 60 -3.20 -11.93 12.10
N ALA A 61 -3.16 -11.56 13.37
CA ALA A 61 -2.62 -12.41 14.42
C ALA A 61 -3.49 -12.17 15.65
N GLY A 62 -4.49 -13.03 15.82
CA GLY A 62 -5.38 -13.00 16.97
C GLY A 62 -4.61 -13.17 18.29
N GLY A 63 -5.12 -12.53 19.34
CA GLY A 63 -4.71 -12.81 20.72
C GLY A 63 -4.21 -11.59 21.48
N GLN A 64 -5.14 -10.84 22.05
CA GLN A 64 -4.93 -9.89 23.16
C GLN A 64 -5.86 -10.39 24.29
N PRO A 65 -5.62 -10.16 25.61
CA PRO A 65 -4.45 -10.23 26.50
C PRO A 65 -4.77 -11.09 27.78
N PRO A 66 -4.14 -10.99 28.99
CA PRO A 66 -4.16 -9.80 29.86
C PRO A 66 -2.87 -9.47 30.65
N GLN A 67 -2.63 -8.16 30.78
CA GLN A 67 -2.11 -7.39 31.91
C GLN A 67 -1.64 -8.13 33.19
N ARG A 68 -0.41 -7.84 33.68
CA ARG A 68 -0.13 -7.50 35.10
C ARG A 68 1.31 -6.95 35.31
N PRO A 69 1.52 -5.81 36.01
CA PRO A 69 2.79 -5.43 36.67
C PRO A 69 2.77 -5.95 38.15
N PRO A 70 3.73 -5.68 39.09
CA PRO A 70 5.11 -5.15 39.06
C PRO A 70 6.13 -5.99 39.92
N ALA A 71 7.32 -5.41 40.17
CA ALA A 71 8.19 -5.50 41.36
C ALA A 71 9.24 -6.64 41.51
N GLY A 72 10.49 -6.21 41.76
CA GLY A 72 11.65 -7.00 42.13
C GLY A 72 12.91 -6.14 42.11
#